data_AF-A0A6G0ZPE6-F1
#
_entry.id   AF-A0A6G0ZPE6-F1
#
_cell.length_a   1.000
_cell.length_b   1.000
_cell.length_c   1.000
_cell.angle_alpha   90.00
_cell.angle_beta   90.00
_cell.angle_gamma   90.00
#
_symmetry.space_group_name_H-M   'P 1'
#
loop_
_entity.id
_entity.type
_entity.pdbx_description
1 polymer ?
#
loop_
_entity_poly.entity_id
_entity_poly.type
_entity_poly.pdbx_seq_one_letter_code
_entity_poly.pdbx_strand_id
1 'polypeptide(L)'
;MKVSGMRFETQLRTLNQFPDTLLGDPCRRMRYFDPLRNEYFFDRNRPTFDAILYYYQSGGRLRRPTTVPLDVFSEEIKFYELGELATNKFR
;
A
#
# COMPACT_ATOMS: atom_id res chain seq x y z
N MET A 1 5.49 -4.27 8.36
CA MET A 1 5.79 -3.06 7.56
C MET A 1 5.44 -1.84 8.40
N LYS A 2 6.22 -0.77 8.31
CA LYS A 2 6.05 0.44 9.12
C LYS A 2 5.79 1.63 8.19
N VAL A 3 4.74 2.39 8.47
CA VAL A 3 4.36 3.59 7.72
C VAL A 3 4.37 4.80 8.66
N SER A 4 5.32 5.71 8.47
CA SER A 4 5.64 6.87 9.33
C SER A 4 5.47 6.57 10.83
N GLY A 5 6.11 5.48 11.28
CA GLY A 5 6.13 5.04 12.69
C GLY A 5 4.99 4.11 13.11
N MET A 6 3.93 3.94 12.32
CA MET A 6 2.86 2.97 12.60
C MET A 6 3.22 1.59 12.06
N ARG A 7 3.10 0.55 12.89
CA ARG A 7 3.35 -0.82 12.48
C ARG A 7 2.07 -1.45 11.92
N PHE A 8 2.20 -2.03 10.74
CA PHE A 8 1.19 -2.82 10.06
C PHE A 8 1.72 -4.23 9.80
N GLU A 9 0.90 -5.22 10.13
CA GLU A 9 1.23 -6.63 9.95
C GLU A 9 0.25 -7.27 8.98
N THR A 10 0.80 -8.04 8.04
CA THR A 10 0.01 -8.79 7.06
C THR A 10 0.82 -9.99 6.59
N GLN A 11 0.17 -10.92 5.92
CA GLN A 11 0.80 -12.13 5.44
C GLN A 11 1.36 -11.90 4.04
N LEU A 12 2.52 -12.50 3.75
CA LEU A 12 3.13 -12.39 2.43
C LEU A 12 2.20 -12.87 1.31
N ARG A 13 1.44 -13.94 1.57
CA ARG A 13 0.41 -14.46 0.65
C ARG A 13 -0.66 -13.42 0.29
N THR A 14 -0.98 -12.50 1.19
CA THR A 14 -1.97 -11.44 0.98
C THR A 14 -1.44 -10.42 -0.02
N LEU A 15 -0.15 -10.06 0.10
CA LEU A 15 0.50 -9.15 -0.84
C LEU A 15 0.68 -9.79 -2.23
N ASN A 16 1.06 -11.06 -2.25
CA ASN A 16 1.28 -11.83 -3.48
C ASN A 16 0.01 -12.05 -4.32
N GLN A 17 -1.19 -11.72 -3.82
CA GLN A 17 -2.42 -11.73 -4.62
C GLN A 17 -2.39 -10.71 -5.76
N PHE A 18 -1.59 -9.65 -5.61
CA PHE A 18 -1.45 -8.58 -6.61
C PHE A 18 0.02 -8.37 -6.95
N PRO A 19 0.64 -9.30 -7.70
CA PRO A 19 2.08 -9.31 -7.95
C PRO A 19 2.57 -8.10 -8.74
N ASP A 20 1.70 -7.42 -9.49
CA ASP A 20 2.05 -6.24 -10.30
C ASP A 20 2.11 -4.93 -9.50
N THR A 21 1.83 -4.98 -8.19
CA THR A 21 1.83 -3.82 -7.29
C THR A 21 3.15 -3.69 -6.54
N LEU A 22 3.44 -2.51 -5.99
CA LEU A 22 4.69 -2.26 -5.26
C LEU A 22 4.90 -3.26 -4.11
N LEU A 23 3.86 -3.53 -3.32
CA LEU A 23 3.96 -4.44 -2.17
C LEU A 23 3.90 -5.91 -2.58
N GLY A 24 3.29 -6.23 -3.73
CA GLY A 24 3.21 -7.59 -4.25
C GLY A 24 4.50 -8.07 -4.91
N ASP A 25 5.18 -7.19 -5.63
CA ASP A 25 6.44 -7.48 -6.32
C ASP A 25 7.63 -7.49 -5.33
N PRO A 26 8.31 -8.64 -5.13
CA PRO A 26 9.49 -8.74 -4.27
C PRO A 26 10.59 -7.73 -4.64
N CYS A 27 10.85 -7.52 -5.92
CA CYS A 27 11.91 -6.65 -6.42
C CYS A 27 11.61 -5.18 -6.14
N ARG A 28 10.33 -4.76 -6.24
CA ARG A 28 9.92 -3.38 -5.97
C ARG A 28 9.93 -3.07 -4.48
N ARG A 29 9.35 -3.93 -3.63
CA ARG A 29 9.32 -3.71 -2.18
C ARG A 29 10.71 -3.78 -1.54
N MET A 30 11.66 -4.52 -2.13
CA MET A 30 13.03 -4.65 -1.59
C MET A 30 13.72 -3.28 -1.42
N ARG A 31 13.38 -2.28 -2.25
CA ARG A 31 13.90 -0.91 -2.13
C ARG A 31 13.53 -0.21 -0.81
N TYR A 32 12.49 -0.70 -0.12
CA TYR A 32 11.97 -0.14 1.12
C TYR A 32 12.31 -1.00 2.34
N PHE A 33 13.10 -2.06 2.16
CA PHE A 33 13.50 -2.94 3.25
C PHE A 33 14.69 -2.37 4.02
N ASP A 34 14.53 -2.18 5.33
CA ASP A 34 15.59 -1.82 6.26
C ASP A 34 16.19 -3.10 6.87
N PRO A 35 17.41 -3.51 6.48
CA PRO A 35 18.03 -4.75 6.96
C PRO A 35 18.45 -4.66 8.44
N LEU A 36 18.69 -3.47 8.99
CA LEU A 36 19.07 -3.29 10.39
C LEU A 36 17.87 -3.56 11.31
N ARG A 37 16.67 -3.22 10.86
CA ARG A 37 15.41 -3.40 11.60
C ARG A 37 14.62 -4.63 11.16
N ASN A 38 15.05 -5.31 10.10
CA ASN A 38 14.36 -6.42 9.46
C ASN A 38 12.89 -6.10 9.14
N GLU A 39 12.63 -4.89 8.64
CA GLU A 39 11.27 -4.43 8.33
C GLU A 39 11.23 -3.53 7.08
N TYR A 40 10.09 -3.54 6.38
CA TYR A 40 9.82 -2.53 5.34
C TYR A 40 9.39 -1.22 5.98
N PHE A 41 9.98 -0.10 5.54
CA PHE A 41 9.68 1.24 6.02
C PHE A 41 9.22 2.17 4.89
N PHE A 42 8.13 2.89 5.13
CA PHE A 42 7.56 3.88 4.22
C PHE A 42 7.35 5.19 4.96
N ASP A 43 7.94 6.27 4.49
CA ASP A 43 7.66 7.62 5.02
C ASP A 43 6.49 8.25 4.24
N ARG A 44 5.27 7.76 4.53
CA ARG A 44 4.05 8.05 3.75
C ARG A 44 2.82 8.28 4.64
N ASN A 45 1.73 8.68 4.00
CA ASN A 45 0.51 9.06 4.70
C ASN A 45 -0.06 7.87 5.49
N ARG A 46 -0.17 8.03 6.81
CA ARG A 46 -0.63 6.95 7.71
C ARG A 46 -2.13 6.62 7.49
N PRO A 47 -3.05 7.60 7.53
CA PRO A 47 -4.48 7.34 7.29
C PRO A 47 -4.83 6.60 6.00
N THR A 48 -4.03 6.73 4.94
CA THR A 48 -4.31 6.06 3.67
C THR A 48 -3.96 4.58 3.70
N PHE A 49 -2.95 4.20 4.49
CA PHE A 49 -2.38 2.87 4.43
C PHE A 49 -3.36 1.77 4.86
N ASP A 50 -4.29 2.05 5.78
CA ASP A 50 -5.36 1.12 6.14
C ASP A 50 -6.17 0.69 4.92
N ALA A 51 -6.53 1.64 4.05
CA ALA A 51 -7.27 1.37 2.83
C ALA A 51 -6.43 0.63 1.77
N ILE A 52 -5.14 0.97 1.66
CA ILE A 52 -4.19 0.25 0.80
C ILE A 52 -4.05 -1.20 1.27
N LEU A 53 -3.88 -1.44 2.57
CA LEU A 53 -3.74 -2.79 3.11
C LEU A 53 -5.02 -3.59 2.94
N TYR A 54 -6.17 -2.95 3.17
CA TYR A 54 -7.48 -3.57 2.98
C TYR A 54 -7.73 -4.00 1.53
N TYR A 55 -7.19 -3.27 0.54
CA TYR A 55 -7.26 -3.68 -0.87
C TYR A 55 -6.70 -5.09 -1.07
N TYR A 56 -5.53 -5.39 -0.49
CA TYR A 56 -4.95 -6.74 -0.56
C TYR A 56 -5.78 -7.76 0.23
N GLN A 57 -6.20 -7.41 1.45
CA GLN A 57 -6.94 -8.34 2.34
C GLN A 57 -8.31 -8.73 1.80
N SER A 58 -8.97 -7.81 1.10
CA SER A 58 -10.32 -7.99 0.56
C SER A 58 -10.35 -8.58 -0.86
N GLY A 59 -9.19 -8.81 -1.47
CA GLY A 59 -9.10 -9.24 -2.87
C GLY A 59 -9.50 -8.15 -3.86
N GLY A 60 -9.20 -6.88 -3.57
CA GLY A 60 -9.29 -5.78 -4.53
C GLY A 60 -10.30 -4.68 -4.21
N ARG A 61 -10.94 -4.70 -3.03
CA ARG A 61 -11.88 -3.63 -2.64
C ARG A 61 -11.11 -2.39 -2.17
N LEU A 62 -11.16 -1.33 -2.96
CA LEU A 62 -10.57 -0.04 -2.63
C LEU A 62 -11.63 0.99 -2.21
N ARG A 63 -11.49 1.51 -0.99
CA ARG A 63 -12.37 2.55 -0.40
C ARG A 63 -11.52 3.66 0.20
N ARG A 64 -11.75 4.90 -0.23
CA ARG A 64 -11.07 6.08 0.33
C ARG A 64 -11.60 6.36 1.75
N PRO A 65 -10.74 6.55 2.76
CA PRO A 65 -11.16 7.05 4.07
C PRO A 65 -11.77 8.45 3.96
N THR A 66 -12.87 8.73 4.68
CA THR A 66 -13.56 10.03 4.63
C THR A 66 -12.71 11.19 5.13
N THR A 67 -11.72 10.90 5.98
CA THR A 67 -10.77 11.86 6.56
C THR A 67 -9.61 12.24 5.62
N VAL A 68 -9.43 11.52 4.51
CA VAL A 68 -8.33 11.74 3.57
C VAL A 68 -8.85 12.41 2.31
N PRO A 69 -8.30 13.57 1.88
CA PRO A 69 -8.61 14.18 0.59
C PRO A 69 -8.43 13.24 -0.62
N LEU A 70 -9.17 13.48 -1.70
CA LEU A 70 -9.15 12.61 -2.90
C LEU A 70 -7.76 12.60 -3.55
N ASP A 71 -7.18 13.77 -3.78
CA ASP A 71 -5.86 13.99 -4.34
C ASP A 71 -4.77 13.22 -3.57
N VAL A 72 -4.74 13.36 -2.23
CA VAL A 72 -3.81 12.62 -1.36
C VAL A 72 -3.99 11.11 -1.51
N PHE A 73 -5.23 10.64 -1.55
CA PHE A 73 -5.48 9.20 -1.71
C PHE A 73 -5.06 8.70 -3.09
N SER A 74 -5.30 9.48 -4.14
CA SER A 74 -4.92 9.15 -5.51
C SER A 74 -3.41 9.13 -5.70
N GLU A 75 -2.66 10.00 -5.03
CA GLU A 75 -1.20 9.94 -4.98
C GLU A 75 -0.70 8.64 -4.34
N GLU A 76 -1.33 8.20 -3.24
CA GLU A 76 -0.96 6.96 -2.58
C GLU A 76 -1.30 5.72 -3.42
N ILE A 77 -2.44 5.71 -4.12
CA ILE A 77 -2.79 4.65 -5.08
C ILE A 77 -1.73 4.53 -6.18
N LYS A 78 -1.29 5.67 -6.72
CA LYS A 78 -0.23 5.72 -7.74
C LYS A 78 1.10 5.22 -7.16
N PHE A 79 1.46 5.67 -5.95
CA PHE A 79 2.70 5.27 -5.30
C PHE A 79 2.76 3.76 -5.03
N TYR A 80 1.68 3.16 -4.52
CA TYR A 80 1.62 1.72 -4.26
C TYR A 80 1.34 0.89 -5.53
N GLU A 81 1.18 1.56 -6.67
CA GLU A 81 1.02 0.94 -7.99
C GLU A 81 -0.13 -0.07 -8.01
N LEU A 82 -1.30 0.27 -7.43
CA LEU A 82 -2.45 -0.63 -7.33
C LEU A 82 -3.15 -0.95 -8.68
N GLY A 83 -2.51 -0.58 -9.80
CA GLY A 83 -2.98 -0.81 -11.16
C GLY A 83 -3.93 0.27 -11.68
N GLU A 84 -4.19 0.19 -13.00
CA GLU A 84 -5.00 1.19 -13.70
C GLU A 84 -6.47 1.19 -13.24
N LEU A 85 -7.04 0.02 -12.92
CA LEU A 85 -8.43 -0.07 -12.45
C LEU A 85 -8.63 0.69 -11.12
N ALA A 86 -7.68 0.55 -10.19
CA ALA A 86 -7.69 1.30 -8.94
C ALA A 86 -7.46 2.79 -9.19
N THR A 87 -6.51 3.13 -10.07
CA THR A 87 -6.16 4.52 -10.37
C THR A 87 -7.30 5.27 -11.06
N ASN A 88 -7.96 4.65 -12.05
CA ASN A 88 -9.05 5.25 -12.81
C ASN A 88 -10.30 5.51 -11.96
N LYS A 89 -10.52 4.71 -10.91
CA LYS A 89 -11.64 4.92 -9.97
C LYS A 89 -11.50 6.22 -9.16
N PHE A 90 -10.29 6.74 -9.01
CA PHE A 90 -9.98 7.93 -8.21
C PHE A 90 -9.22 8.99 -9.02
N ARG A 91 -9.32 8.95 -10.35
CA ARG A 91 -8.78 9.97 -11.26
C ARG A 91 -9.69 11.19 -11.35
#